data_AF-G1VV45-F1
#
_entry.id   AF-G1VV45-F1
#
_cell.length_a   1.000
_cell.length_b   1.000
_cell.length_c   1.000
_cell.angle_alpha   90.00
_cell.angle_beta   90.00
_cell.angle_gamma   90.00
#
_symmetry.space_group_name_H-M   'P 1'
#
loop_
_entity.id
_entity.type
_entity.pdbx_description
1 polymer ?
#
loop_
_entity_poly.entity_id
_entity_poly.type
_entity_poly.pdbx_seq_one_letter_code
_entity_poly.pdbx_strand_id
1 'polypeptide(L)' 'MKALPIGIENFKEMIDHQYYYVDKTNFIKDVCNEKVALYTRPRRFHRNSVDTFGIRQEAR' A
#
# COMPACT_ATOMS: atom_id res chain seq x y z
N MET A 1 -7.04 7.69 15.21
CA MET A 1 -6.72 6.77 14.10
C MET A 1 -6.14 7.61 12.97
N LYS A 2 -5.00 7.25 12.36
CA LYS A 2 -4.43 8.05 11.26
C LYS A 2 -5.28 7.88 9.99
N ALA A 3 -5.42 8.95 9.20
CA ALA A 3 -6.15 8.89 7.93
C ALA A 3 -5.40 8.03 6.91
N LEU A 4 -6.12 7.31 6.06
CA LEU A 4 -5.51 6.60 4.93
C LEU A 4 -5.12 7.63 3.85
N PRO A 5 -3.92 7.53 3.25
CA PRO A 5 -3.46 8.43 2.19
C PRO A 5 -4.11 8.08 0.83
N ILE A 6 -5.43 8.15 0.74
CA ILE A 6 -6.16 7.86 -0.50
C ILE A 6 -5.96 9.05 -1.45
N GLY A 7 -5.40 8.81 -2.63
CA GLY A 7 -5.13 9.84 -3.64
C GLY A 7 -3.87 10.67 -3.41
N ILE A 8 -3.07 10.35 -2.38
CA ILE A 8 -1.77 11.00 -2.13
C ILE A 8 -0.66 10.03 -2.52
N GLU A 9 0.10 10.38 -3.55
CA GLU A 9 1.23 9.58 -4.04
C GLU A 9 2.57 10.08 -3.49
N ASN A 10 2.64 11.34 -3.05
CA ASN A 10 3.86 11.95 -2.56
C ASN A 10 4.17 11.52 -1.12
N PHE A 11 5.33 10.90 -0.94
CA PHE A 11 5.79 10.40 0.35
C PHE A 11 6.03 11.50 1.39
N LYS A 12 6.56 12.65 0.95
CA LYS A 12 6.84 13.76 1.85
C LYS A 12 5.54 14.30 2.47
N GLU A 13 4.51 14.47 1.64
CA GLU A 13 3.17 14.88 2.08
C GLU A 13 2.56 13.86 3.04
N MET A 14 2.76 12.56 2.82
CA MET A 14 2.29 11.53 3.75
C MET A 14 2.90 11.66 5.15
N ILE A 15 4.20 11.97 5.24
CA ILE A 15 4.90 12.19 6.53
C ILE A 15 4.46 13.50 7.16
N ASP A 16 4.52 14.60 6.40
CA ASP A 16 4.27 15.96 6.89
C ASP A 16 2.84 16.10 7.47
N HIS A 17 1.87 15.44 6.83
CA HIS A 17 0.46 15.44 7.25
C HIS A 17 0.09 14.25 8.16
N GLN A 18 1.06 13.46 8.62
CA GLN A 18 0.87 12.33 9.55
C GLN A 18 -0.16 11.26 9.09
N TYR A 19 -0.18 10.95 7.80
CA TYR A 19 -1.03 9.89 7.25
C TYR A 19 -0.60 8.50 7.75
N TYR A 20 -1.50 7.53 7.59
CA TYR A 20 -1.21 6.13 7.83
C TYR A 20 -0.24 5.61 6.78
N TYR A 21 1.02 5.46 7.19
CA TYR A 21 2.11 4.94 6.37
C TYR A 21 2.86 3.87 7.16
N VAL A 22 3.21 2.77 6.49
CA VAL A 22 4.01 1.68 7.06
C VAL A 22 5.39 1.73 6.45
N ASP A 23 6.38 2.09 7.26
CA ASP A 23 7.78 2.05 6.86
C ASP A 23 8.27 0.60 6.73
N LYS A 24 8.79 0.28 5.55
CA LYS A 24 9.34 -1.05 5.23
C LYS A 24 10.84 -1.00 4.94
N THR A 25 11.51 0.13 5.16
CA THR A 25 12.92 0.29 4.81
C THR A 25 13.82 -0.73 5.52
N ASN A 26 13.57 -1.02 6.80
CA ASN A 26 14.34 -2.03 7.52
C ASN A 26 14.11 -3.44 6.96
N PHE A 27 12.86 -3.78 6.67
CA PHE A 27 12.54 -5.06 6.02
C PHE A 27 13.24 -5.19 4.66
N ILE A 28 13.28 -4.13 3.86
CA ILE A 28 13.98 -4.14 2.56
C ILE A 28 15.49 -4.36 2.75
N LYS A 29 16.11 -3.73 3.75
CA LYS A 29 17.54 -3.95 4.06
C LYS A 29 17.81 -5.41 4.41
N ASP A 30 16.95 -6.01 5.22
CA ASP A 30 17.10 -7.42 5.61
C ASP A 30 16.96 -8.34 4.39
N VAL A 31 15.95 -8.12 3.55
CA VAL A 31 15.73 -8.85 2.29
C VAL A 31 16.93 -8.72 1.35
N CYS A 32 17.53 -7.54 1.24
CA CYS A 32 18.70 -7.32 0.38
C CYS A 32 19.95 -8.07 0.85
N ASN A 33 20.04 -8.42 2.13
CA ASN A 33 21.15 -9.18 2.70
C ASN A 33 20.95 -10.70 2.57
N GLU A 34 19.77 -11.17 2.20
CA GLU A 34 19.48 -12.59 2.03
C GLU A 34 20.00 -13.13 0.69
N LYS A 35 20.59 -14.33 0.71
CA LYS A 35 21.07 -15.01 -0.52
C LYS A 35 19.92 -15.47 -1.42
N VAL A 36 18.79 -15.86 -0.83
CA VAL A 36 17.58 -16.31 -1.53
C VAL A 36 16.37 -15.88 -0.69
N ALA A 37 15.48 -15.08 -1.29
CA ALA A 37 14.25 -14.58 -0.68
C ALA A 37 13.02 -15.35 -1.19
N LEU A 38 12.47 -16.27 -0.39
CA LEU A 38 11.24 -17.04 -0.71
C LEU A 38 10.06 -16.56 0.13
N TYR A 39 9.48 -15.42 -0.25
CA TYR A 39 8.28 -14.90 0.41
C TYR A 39 7.02 -15.42 -0.28
N THR A 40 6.15 -16.11 0.46
CA THR A 40 4.83 -16.49 -0.05
C THR A 40 4.03 -15.23 -0.32
N ARG A 41 3.60 -15.02 -1.58
CA ARG A 41 2.66 -13.96 -1.94
C ARG A 41 1.41 -14.10 -1.06
N PRO A 42 1.04 -13.11 -0.22
CA PRO A 42 -0.23 -13.15 0.48
C PRO A 42 -1.36 -13.32 -0.53
N ARG A 43 -2.25 -14.31 -0.33
CA ARG A 43 -3.37 -14.54 -1.25
C ARG A 43 -4.22 -13.27 -1.27
N ARG A 44 -4.36 -12.68 -2.46
CA ARG A 44 -4.97 -11.36 -2.70
C ARG A 44 -6.32 -11.26 -2.00
N PHE A 45 -6.36 -10.61 -0.83
CA PHE A 45 -7.58 -10.24 -0.13
C PHE A 45 -8.07 -8.84 -0.55
N HIS A 46 -7.82 -8.41 -1.80
CA HIS A 46 -8.14 -7.04 -2.23
C HIS A 46 -8.76 -7.00 -3.63
N ARG A 47 -10.07 -7.21 -3.65
CA ARG A 47 -11.04 -6.34 -4.33
C ARG A 47 -12.34 -6.47 -3.55
N ASN A 48 -12.67 -5.47 -2.75
CA ASN A 48 -14.04 -5.36 -2.25
C ASN A 48 -14.91 -4.95 -3.44
N SER A 49 -16.09 -5.53 -3.56
CA SER A 49 -17.06 -5.23 -4.63
C SER A 49 -17.27 -3.72 -4.83
N VAL A 50 -17.15 -2.95 -3.76
CA VAL A 50 -17.25 -1.48 -3.71
C VAL A 50 -16.28 -0.77 -4.66
N ASP A 51 -15.01 -1.17 -4.71
CA ASP A 51 -14.01 -0.56 -5.63
C ASP A 51 -14.32 -0.88 -7.10
N THR A 52 -15.05 -1.97 -7.35
CA THR A 52 -15.47 -2.37 -8.71
C THR A 52 -16.74 -1.62 -9.15
N PHE A 53 -17.60 -1.22 -8.21
CA PHE A 53 -18.80 -0.42 -8.52
C PHE A 53 -18.47 1.03 -8.88
N GLY A 54 -17.50 1.66 -8.21
CA GLY A 54 -17.07 3.03 -8.51
C GLY A 54 -16.57 3.21 -9.94
N ILE A 55 -15.69 2.30 -10.38
CA ILE A 55 -15.10 2.34 -11.73
C ILE A 55 -16.16 2.12 -12.84
N ARG A 56 -17.24 1.38 -12.56
CA ARG A 56 -18.33 1.16 -13.54
C ARG A 56 -19.32 2.32 -13.63
N GLN A 57 -19.40 3.19 -12.61
CA GLN A 57 -20.24 4.39 -12.64
C GLN A 57 -19.57 5.53 -13.42
N GLU A 58 -18.24 5.67 -13.32
CA GLU A 58 -17.50 6.69 -14.09
C GLU A 58 -17.33 6.33 -15.58
N ALA A 59 -17.43 5.04 -15.94
CA ALA A 59 -17.39 4.57 -17.32
C ALA A 59 -18.78 4.57 -18.02
N ARG A 60 -19.81 5.14 -17.38
CA ARG A 60 -21.16 5.37 -17.92
C ARG A 60 -21.42 6.86 -18.05
#